data_AF-A0A5N9A2P9-F1
#
_entry.id   AF-A0A5N9A2P9-F1
#
_cell.length_a   1.000
_cell.length_b   1.000
_cell.length_c   1.000
_cell.angle_alpha   90.00
_cell.angle_beta   90.00
_cell.angle_gamma   90.00
#
_symmetry.space_group_name_H-M   'P 1'
#
loop_
_entity.id
_entity.type
_entity.pdbx_description
1 polymer ?
#
loop_
_entity_poly.entity_id
_entity_poly.type
_entity_poly.pdbx_seq_one_letter_code
_entity_poly.pdbx_strand_id
1 'polypeptide(L)' 'VSEDVFYDGKNFQSFSVKRIDTTSTHGTGCTFSAAITAFLAKGEKLENSVNNAKTYVTNAINKAYKIGNGNGPLNHFFK' A
#
# COMPACT_ATOMS: atom_id res chain seq x y z
N VAL A 1 -11.70 0.39 9.20
CA VAL A 1 -11.28 -0.13 7.87
C VAL A 1 -10.36 0.90 7.21
N SER A 2 -9.46 0.49 6.31
CA SER A 2 -8.77 1.41 5.39
C SER A 2 -9.28 1.13 3.99
N GLU A 3 -9.90 2.12 3.37
CA GLU A 3 -10.55 2.01 2.08
C GLU A 3 -9.93 2.99 1.09
N ASP A 4 -9.61 2.51 -0.10
CA ASP A 4 -9.14 3.31 -1.23
C ASP A 4 -10.16 3.17 -2.38
N VAL A 5 -10.41 4.24 -3.11
CA VAL A 5 -11.36 4.28 -4.23
C VAL A 5 -10.60 4.50 -5.53
N PHE A 6 -10.80 3.61 -6.49
CA PHE A 6 -10.28 3.69 -7.85
C PHE A 6 -11.40 4.01 -8.82
N TYR A 7 -11.10 4.87 -9.81
CA TYR A 7 -12.03 5.26 -10.86
C TYR A 7 -11.31 5.20 -12.21
N ASP A 8 -11.85 4.41 -13.14
CA ASP A 8 -11.26 4.19 -14.48
C ASP A 8 -11.81 5.15 -15.56
N GLY A 9 -12.63 6.13 -15.16
CA GLY A 9 -13.37 7.01 -16.08
C GLY A 9 -14.78 6.52 -16.41
N LYS A 10 -15.19 5.34 -15.93
CA LYS A 10 -16.53 4.76 -16.13
C LYS A 10 -17.12 4.20 -14.84
N ASN A 11 -16.35 3.38 -14.13
CA ASN A 11 -16.79 2.64 -12.96
C ASN A 11 -15.91 2.98 -11.75
N PHE A 12 -16.54 2.97 -10.58
CA PHE A 12 -15.85 3.05 -9.29
C PHE A 12 -15.61 1.64 -8.74
N GLN A 13 -14.48 1.47 -8.07
CA GLN A 13 -14.14 0.27 -7.33
C GLN A 13 -13.46 0.63 -6.02
N SER A 14 -13.83 -0.08 -4.95
CA SER A 14 -13.21 0.08 -3.64
C SER A 14 -12.25 -1.07 -3.33
N PHE A 15 -11.09 -0.73 -2.78
CA PHE A 15 -10.13 -1.68 -2.22
C PHE A 15 -10.03 -1.47 -0.71
N SER A 16 -10.51 -2.47 0.05
CA SER A 16 -10.62 -2.38 1.51
C SER A 16 -9.72 -3.40 2.21
N VAL A 17 -9.01 -2.93 3.24
CA VAL A 17 -8.19 -3.76 4.13
C VAL A 17 -8.43 -3.39 5.60
N LYS A 18 -8.02 -4.24 6.53
CA LYS A 18 -8.03 -3.90 7.95
C LYS A 18 -7.08 -2.72 8.20
N ARG A 19 -7.58 -1.67 8.88
CA ARG A 19 -6.74 -0.57 9.36
C ARG A 19 -5.82 -1.12 10.44
N ILE A 20 -4.51 -0.92 10.28
CA ILE A 20 -3.50 -1.33 11.26
C ILE A 20 -3.30 -0.18 12.24
N ASP A 21 -3.32 -0.48 13.53
CA ASP A 21 -2.97 0.47 14.58
C ASP A 21 -1.45 0.45 14.78
N THR A 22 -0.76 1.46 14.25
CA THR A 22 0.70 1.56 14.26
C THR A 22 1.15 3.01 14.05
N THR A 23 2.35 3.33 14.50
CA THR A 23 3.03 4.60 14.20
C THR A 23 3.93 4.50 12.96
N SER A 24 4.23 3.28 12.49
CA SER A 24 5.12 3.06 11.34
C SER A 24 4.39 3.28 10.01
N THR A 25 4.23 4.55 9.64
CA THR A 25 3.48 4.99 8.45
C THR A 25 4.28 5.91 7.52
N HIS A 26 5.51 6.27 7.90
CA HIS A 26 6.36 7.12 7.08
C HIS A 26 6.70 6.42 5.76
N GLY A 27 6.44 7.10 4.64
CA GLY A 27 6.64 6.55 3.30
C GLY A 27 5.49 5.69 2.76
N THR A 28 4.33 5.64 3.42
CA THR A 28 3.13 4.90 2.93
C THR A 28 2.75 5.30 1.51
N GLY A 29 2.57 6.60 1.24
CA GLY A 29 2.19 7.09 -0.10
C GLY A 29 3.24 6.77 -1.16
N CYS A 30 4.52 7.05 -0.88
CA CYS A 30 5.62 6.76 -1.80
C CYS A 30 5.77 5.26 -2.10
N THR A 31 5.59 4.42 -1.09
CA THR A 31 5.68 2.97 -1.24
C THR A 31 4.50 2.42 -2.02
N PHE A 32 3.30 2.95 -1.77
CA PHE A 32 2.10 2.57 -2.53
C PHE A 32 2.23 2.94 -4.01
N SER A 33 2.62 4.19 -4.34
CA SER A 33 2.81 4.61 -5.73
C SER A 33 3.95 3.84 -6.42
N ALA A 34 5.08 3.63 -5.74
CA ALA A 34 6.18 2.82 -6.27
C ALA A 34 5.76 1.37 -6.54
N ALA A 35 4.95 0.77 -5.67
CA ALA A 35 4.41 -0.57 -5.89
C ALA A 35 3.47 -0.63 -7.09
N ILE A 36 2.57 0.36 -7.27
CA ILE A 36 1.73 0.47 -8.48
C ILE A 36 2.62 0.50 -9.73
N THR A 37 3.62 1.38 -9.75
CA THR A 37 4.56 1.49 -10.88
C THR A 37 5.28 0.17 -11.16
N ALA A 38 5.73 -0.55 -10.12
CA ALA A 38 6.39 -1.84 -10.27
C ALA A 38 5.47 -2.92 -10.84
N PHE A 39 4.22 -3.02 -10.37
CA PHE A 39 3.24 -3.96 -10.91
C PHE A 39 2.86 -3.66 -12.35
N LEU A 40 2.70 -2.37 -12.70
CA LEU A 40 2.52 -1.94 -14.09
C LEU A 40 3.72 -2.32 -14.97
N ALA A 41 4.94 -2.11 -14.50
CA ALA A 41 6.16 -2.46 -15.22
C ALA A 41 6.30 -3.98 -15.46
N LYS A 42 5.68 -4.82 -14.61
CA LYS A 42 5.57 -6.27 -14.81
C LYS A 42 4.48 -6.67 -15.82
N GLY A 43 3.74 -5.72 -16.38
CA GLY A 43 2.68 -5.96 -17.36
C GLY A 43 1.30 -6.22 -16.75
N GLU A 44 1.11 -5.93 -15.46
CA GLU A 44 -0.21 -6.08 -14.84
C GLU A 44 -1.17 -4.96 -15.29
N LYS A 45 -2.47 -5.26 -15.28
CA LYS A 45 -3.51 -4.23 -15.51
C LYS A 45 -3.46 -3.18 -14.38
N LEU A 46 -3.86 -1.94 -14.67
CA LEU A 46 -3.84 -0.84 -13.70
C LEU A 46 -4.63 -1.16 -12.42
N GLU A 47 -5.86 -1.65 -12.57
CA GLU A 47 -6.71 -2.05 -11.44
C GLU A 47 -6.03 -3.10 -10.54
N ASN A 48 -5.48 -4.15 -11.14
CA ASN A 48 -4.74 -5.18 -10.42
C ASN A 48 -3.49 -4.61 -9.73
N SER A 49 -2.79 -3.69 -10.40
CA SER A 49 -1.61 -3.03 -9.86
C SER A 49 -1.94 -2.20 -8.62
N VAL A 50 -3.08 -1.50 -8.63
CA VAL A 50 -3.59 -0.73 -7.48
C VAL A 50 -3.96 -1.67 -6.33
N ASN A 51 -4.72 -2.73 -6.59
CA ASN A 51 -5.09 -3.71 -5.58
C ASN A 51 -3.86 -4.39 -4.95
N ASN A 52 -2.92 -4.85 -5.78
CA ASN A 52 -1.70 -5.52 -5.33
C ASN A 52 -0.79 -4.56 -4.55
N ALA A 53 -0.69 -3.29 -4.97
CA ALA A 53 0.02 -2.26 -4.21
C ALA A 53 -0.62 -1.99 -2.84
N LYS A 54 -1.95 -2.00 -2.76
CA LYS A 54 -2.68 -1.83 -1.49
C LYS A 54 -2.37 -2.98 -0.53
N THR A 55 -2.37 -4.22 -1.03
CA THR A 55 -1.97 -5.39 -0.24
C THR A 55 -0.51 -5.30 0.20
N TYR A 56 0.39 -4.95 -0.71
CA TYR A 56 1.83 -4.84 -0.43
C TYR A 56 2.13 -3.80 0.66
N VAL A 57 1.65 -2.56 0.49
CA VAL A 57 1.92 -1.48 1.48
C VAL A 57 1.30 -1.80 2.83
N THR A 58 0.14 -2.45 2.85
CA THR A 58 -0.52 -2.88 4.10
C THR A 58 0.31 -3.91 4.85
N ASN A 59 0.88 -4.90 4.15
CA ASN A 59 1.78 -5.87 4.78
C ASN A 59 3.10 -5.22 5.25
N ALA A 60 3.65 -4.29 4.47
CA ALA A 60 4.84 -3.54 4.85
C ALA A 60 4.64 -2.71 6.13
N ILE A 61 3.44 -2.13 6.30
CA ILE A 61 3.02 -1.45 7.54
C ILE A 61 2.86 -2.47 8.69
N ASN A 62 2.17 -3.59 8.43
CA ASN A 62 1.85 -4.59 9.46
C ASN A 62 3.10 -5.25 10.06
N LYS A 63 4.14 -5.40 9.23
CA LYS A 63 5.41 -6.04 9.59
C LYS A 63 6.52 -5.03 9.86
N ALA A 64 6.17 -3.76 10.02
CA ALA A 64 7.13 -2.70 10.31
C ALA A 64 7.76 -2.87 11.69
N TYR A 65 9.07 -2.62 11.76
CA TYR A 65 9.77 -2.54 13.04
C TYR A 65 9.52 -1.18 13.68
N LYS A 66 9.54 -1.13 15.02
CA LYS A 66 9.46 0.13 15.76
C LYS A 66 10.85 0.79 15.76
N ILE A 67 11.07 1.70 14.82
CA ILE A 67 12.33 2.42 14.65
C ILE A 67 12.10 3.92 14.90
N GLY A 68 12.93 4.50 15.76
CA GLY A 68 12.87 5.91 16.13
C GLY A 68 11.74 6.25 17.11
N ASN A 69 11.61 7.54 17.41
CA ASN A 69 10.65 8.07 18.41
C ASN A 69 9.42 8.75 17.78
N GLY A 70 9.29 8.73 16.44
CA GLY A 70 8.20 9.35 15.69
C GLY A 70 7.47 8.35 14.79
N ASN A 71 7.04 8.83 13.61
CA ASN A 71 6.46 7.95 12.59
C ASN A 71 7.56 7.12 11.93
N GLY A 72 7.62 5.83 12.29
CA GLY A 72 8.63 4.90 11.77
C GLY A 72 8.45 4.59 10.28
N PRO A 73 9.50 4.09 9.62
CA PRO A 73 9.41 3.60 8.25
C PRO A 73 8.62 2.30 8.15
N LEU A 74 8.22 1.94 6.93
CA LEU A 74 7.67 0.63 6.62
C LEU A 74 8.77 -0.45 6.60
N ASN A 75 8.40 -1.73 6.65
CA ASN A 75 9.31 -2.82 6.32
C ASN A 75 9.08 -3.26 4.88
N HIS A 76 9.94 -2.88 3.93
CA HIS A 76 9.81 -3.29 2.51
C HIS A 76 10.17 -4.75 2.24
N PHE A 77 10.92 -5.38 3.15
CA PHE A 77 11.43 -6.75 3.00
C PHE A 77 10.70 -7.75 3.90
N PHE A 78 9.43 -7.48 4.18
CA PHE A 78 8.60 -8.37 5.00
C PHE A 78 8.52 -9.77 4.38
N LYS A 79 8.48 -10.79 5.25
CA LYS A 79 8.20 -12.19 4.89
C LYS A 79 6.82 -12.59 5.40
#